data_AF-A0AAU9X9Y6-F1
#
_entry.id   AF-A0AAU9X9Y6-F1
#
_cell.length_a   1.000
_cell.length_b   1.000
_cell.length_c   1.000
_cell.angle_alpha   90.00
_cell.angle_beta   90.00
_cell.angle_gamma   90.00
#
_symmetry.space_group_name_H-M   'P 1'
#
loop_
_entity.id
_entity.type
_entity.pdbx_description
1 polymer ?
#
loop_
_entity_poly.entity_id
_entity_poly.type
_entity_poly.pdbx_seq_one_letter_code
_entity_poly.pdbx_strand_id
1 'polypeptide(L)'
;MSDTLPIFDLRTHRGALTFPDQVNAYLSKEVQLGRIAGPFNKALFMQGFVLSPLNTVEKRDSEERRSIVDLSWPSEKACPPSPVMICLSVELNTDALTLSVSPGRLCELEQLLEQWIHKRTAAKAALQSLVGKLIFISKCVRQSRIFIARILILLRKGLFNHHHVNLTAESRKDIAWWRRFLRAYNGVSIISTAQWSSPGEVFTTDACLTGCGGLCGD
;
A
#
# COMPACT_ATOMS: atom_id res chain seq x y z
N MET A 1 13.67 -11.20 14.54
CA MET A 1 13.26 -10.11 13.64
C MET A 1 13.47 -8.83 14.44
N SER A 2 14.24 -7.86 13.95
CA SER A 2 14.32 -6.57 14.62
C SER A 2 12.97 -5.89 14.39
N ASP A 3 12.07 -5.99 15.38
CA ASP A 3 10.84 -5.20 15.41
C ASP A 3 11.25 -3.74 15.49
N THR A 4 11.34 -3.10 14.32
CA THR A 4 11.56 -1.66 14.24
C THR A 4 10.22 -1.02 14.56
N LEU A 5 9.82 -1.07 15.83
CA LEU A 5 8.70 -0.28 16.32
C LEU A 5 8.98 1.18 15.96
N PRO A 6 7.98 1.95 15.49
CA PRO A 6 8.18 3.36 15.23
C PRO A 6 8.77 4.00 16.49
N ILE A 7 9.91 4.67 16.31
CA ILE A 7 10.58 5.36 17.40
C ILE A 7 9.60 6.40 17.92
N PHE A 8 9.27 6.30 19.21
CA PHE A 8 8.42 7.24 19.90
C PHE A 8 9.02 8.65 19.78
N ASP A 9 8.34 9.54 19.05
CA ASP A 9 8.77 10.92 18.86
C ASP A 9 7.74 11.87 19.46
N LEU A 10 8.12 12.50 20.57
CA LEU A 10 7.31 13.51 21.27
C LEU A 10 7.51 14.93 20.71
N ARG A 11 8.24 15.07 19.60
CA ARG A 11 8.52 16.38 19.02
C ARG A 11 7.23 17.10 18.67
N THR A 12 7.11 18.29 19.24
CA THR A 12 6.05 19.26 18.96
C THR A 12 6.69 20.52 18.36
N HIS A 13 5.94 21.24 17.53
CA HIS A 13 6.46 22.44 16.87
C HIS A 13 6.72 23.57 17.88
N ARG A 14 7.71 24.43 17.57
CA ARG A 14 8.16 25.50 18.49
C ARG A 14 7.02 26.39 18.98
N GLY A 15 6.03 26.70 18.15
CA GLY A 15 4.90 27.54 18.55
C GLY A 15 4.04 26.93 19.65
N ALA A 16 3.89 25.61 19.72
CA ALA A 16 3.21 24.97 20.84
C ALA A 16 4.07 24.91 22.12
N LEU A 17 5.40 24.85 21.99
CA LEU A 17 6.32 24.93 23.14
C LEU A 17 6.41 26.34 23.74
N THR A 18 6.36 27.37 22.89
CA THR A 18 6.47 28.78 23.33
C THR A 18 5.18 29.30 23.97
N PHE A 19 4.02 28.72 23.64
CA PHE A 19 2.71 29.18 24.13
C PHE A 19 1.90 28.02 24.75
N PRO A 20 2.39 27.40 25.84
CA PRO A 20 1.76 26.21 26.42
C PRO A 20 0.38 26.48 27.02
N ASP A 21 0.16 27.65 27.61
CA ASP A 21 -1.13 28.01 28.22
C ASP A 21 -2.26 28.04 27.18
N GLN A 22 -1.95 28.52 25.98
CA GLN A 22 -2.90 28.56 24.88
C GLN A 22 -3.22 27.15 24.33
N VAL A 23 -2.21 26.27 24.29
CA VAL A 23 -2.40 24.86 23.92
C VAL A 23 -3.30 24.17 24.96
N ASN A 24 -3.03 24.38 26.25
CA ASN A 24 -3.83 23.84 27.34
C ASN A 24 -5.28 24.33 27.28
N ALA A 25 -5.50 25.63 27.07
CA ALA A 25 -6.83 26.21 26.93
C ALA A 25 -7.61 25.61 25.75
N TYR A 26 -6.95 25.42 24.60
CA TYR A 26 -7.53 24.72 23.45
C TYR A 26 -7.90 23.27 23.77
N LEU A 27 -6.98 22.51 24.36
CA LEU A 27 -7.23 21.10 24.72
C LEU A 27 -8.38 20.96 25.72
N SER A 28 -8.40 21.79 26.77
CA SER A 28 -9.48 21.81 27.75
C SER A 28 -10.84 22.11 27.12
N LYS A 29 -10.89 23.07 26.18
CA LYS A 29 -12.11 23.41 25.44
C LYS A 29 -12.60 22.23 24.59
N GLU A 30 -11.71 21.59 23.84
CA GLU A 30 -12.07 20.47 22.96
C GLU A 30 -12.50 19.21 23.75
N VAL A 31 -11.90 18.99 24.92
CA VAL A 31 -12.32 17.95 25.88
C VAL A 31 -13.71 18.25 26.44
N GLN A 32 -13.95 19.50 26.88
CA GLN A 32 -15.27 19.91 27.39
C GLN A 32 -16.37 19.76 26.33
N LEU A 33 -16.04 19.99 25.06
CA LEU A 33 -16.94 19.79 23.92
C LEU A 33 -17.07 18.33 23.48
N GLY A 34 -16.35 17.39 24.11
CA GLY A 34 -16.39 15.96 23.78
C GLY A 34 -15.77 15.60 22.43
N ARG A 35 -14.96 16.49 21.83
CA ARG A 35 -14.32 16.28 20.52
C ARG A 35 -13.00 15.52 20.62
N ILE A 36 -12.32 15.66 21.75
CA ILE A 36 -11.03 15.00 22.04
C ILE A 36 -11.17 14.25 23.36
N ALA A 37 -10.63 13.03 23.41
CA ALA A 37 -10.52 12.26 24.64
C ALA A 37 -9.19 12.55 25.35
N GLY A 38 -9.23 12.70 26.68
CA GLY A 38 -8.08 13.04 27.51
C GLY A 38 -8.32 14.30 28.36
N PRO A 39 -7.28 14.91 28.95
CA PRO A 39 -5.91 14.42 29.01
C PRO A 39 -5.81 13.14 29.85
N PHE A 40 -5.00 12.18 29.40
CA PHE A 40 -4.77 10.93 30.12
C PHE A 40 -3.59 11.08 31.10
N ASN A 41 -3.75 10.57 32.31
CA ASN A 41 -2.69 10.57 33.35
C ASN A 41 -1.55 9.57 33.06
N LYS A 42 -1.77 8.65 32.13
CA LYS A 42 -0.79 7.69 31.61
C LYS A 42 -1.02 7.55 30.11
N ALA A 43 0.07 7.39 29.34
CA ALA A 43 -0.04 7.06 27.92
C ALA A 43 -0.87 5.78 27.74
N LEU A 44 -1.95 5.87 26.97
CA LEU A 44 -2.86 4.74 26.72
C LEU A 44 -2.15 3.57 26.02
N PHE A 45 -1.13 3.90 25.23
CA PHE A 45 -0.30 2.95 24.52
C PHE A 45 1.13 3.12 25.04
N MET A 46 1.77 2.02 25.45
CA MET A 46 3.12 2.08 26.03
C MET A 46 4.23 1.88 24.98
N GLN A 47 3.89 1.44 23.76
CA GLN A 47 4.82 1.19 22.65
C GLN A 47 4.11 1.37 21.30
N GLY A 48 4.85 1.83 20.28
CA GLY A 48 4.44 1.70 18.87
C GLY A 48 3.38 2.68 18.34
N PHE A 49 3.25 3.88 18.89
CA PHE A 49 2.32 4.90 18.39
C PHE A 49 3.03 6.20 18.03
N VAL A 50 2.48 6.92 17.03
CA VAL A 50 2.94 8.23 16.57
C VAL A 50 1.88 9.25 16.95
N LEU A 51 2.31 10.38 17.53
CA LEU A 51 1.44 11.50 17.82
C LEU A 51 1.53 12.52 16.68
N SER A 52 0.41 13.07 16.25
CA SER A 52 0.41 14.25 15.37
C SER A 52 0.86 15.47 16.19
N PRO A 53 1.97 16.12 15.85
CA PRO A 53 2.45 17.30 16.56
C PRO A 53 1.41 18.41 16.56
N LEU A 54 1.38 19.18 17.65
CA LEU A 54 0.62 20.42 17.71
C LEU A 54 1.53 21.61 17.36
N ASN A 55 0.92 22.66 16.85
CA ASN A 55 1.54 23.97 16.73
C ASN A 55 0.56 25.06 17.13
N THR A 56 1.06 26.25 17.44
CA THR A 56 0.22 27.44 17.61
C THR A 56 0.75 28.61 16.79
N VAL A 57 -0.15 29.35 16.16
CA VAL A 57 0.17 30.53 15.34
C VAL A 57 -0.73 31.68 15.74
N GLU A 58 -0.21 32.90 15.71
CA GLU A 58 -0.97 34.12 16.03
C GLU A 58 -2.12 34.31 15.04
N LYS A 59 -3.28 34.74 15.56
CA LYS A 59 -4.34 35.29 14.71
C LYS A 59 -3.98 36.74 14.44
N ARG A 60 -4.22 37.19 13.21
CA ARG A 60 -3.92 38.57 12.78
C ARG A 60 -4.68 39.62 13.59
N ASP A 61 -5.86 39.27 14.09
CA ASP A 61 -6.84 40.19 14.68
C ASP A 61 -7.27 39.78 16.11
N SER A 62 -6.50 38.93 16.80
CA SER A 62 -6.88 38.43 18.12
C SER A 62 -5.67 37.97 18.94
N GLU A 63 -5.72 38.21 20.24
CA GLU A 63 -4.80 37.63 21.24
C GLU A 63 -4.92 36.10 21.33
N GLU A 64 -5.99 35.50 20.79
CA GLU A 64 -6.15 34.05 20.71
C GLU A 64 -5.29 33.48 19.58
N ARG A 65 -4.56 32.38 19.85
CA ARG A 65 -3.76 31.68 18.83
C ARG A 65 -4.59 30.60 18.13
N ARG A 66 -4.30 30.34 16.85
CA ARG A 66 -4.82 29.16 16.13
C ARG A 66 -3.99 27.94 16.52
N SER A 67 -4.63 26.96 17.14
CA SER A 67 -4.07 25.62 17.33
C SER A 67 -4.10 24.88 15.99
N ILE A 68 -2.95 24.39 15.55
CA ILE A 68 -2.79 23.58 14.35
C ILE A 68 -2.52 22.15 14.80
N VAL A 69 -3.39 21.23 14.41
CA VAL A 69 -3.10 19.80 14.42
C VAL A 69 -2.42 19.50 13.09
N ASP A 70 -1.17 19.04 13.14
CA ASP A 70 -0.39 18.75 11.94
C ASP A 70 -0.91 17.45 11.27
N LEU A 71 -1.98 17.60 10.48
CA LEU A 71 -2.53 16.60 9.56
C LEU A 71 -2.07 16.88 8.13
N SER A 72 -0.83 17.35 7.95
CA SER A 72 -0.36 17.79 6.65
C SER A 72 -0.47 16.69 5.61
N TRP A 73 -1.29 16.95 4.59
CA TRP A 73 -1.45 16.10 3.41
C TRP A 73 -0.99 16.90 2.18
N PRO A 74 -0.14 16.34 1.31
CA PRO A 74 0.33 17.05 0.12
C PRO A 74 -0.82 17.29 -0.85
N SER A 75 -1.12 18.56 -1.15
CA SER A 75 -2.24 18.95 -2.04
C SER A 75 -2.10 18.36 -3.44
N GLU A 76 -0.87 18.15 -3.92
CA GLU A 76 -0.55 17.47 -5.18
C GLU A 76 -0.97 16.00 -5.23
N LYS A 77 -1.17 15.34 -4.06
CA LYS A 77 -1.61 13.94 -3.96
C LYS A 77 -3.04 13.83 -3.41
N ALA A 78 -3.71 14.94 -3.20
CA ALA A 78 -5.11 14.98 -2.82
C ALA A 78 -5.99 14.97 -4.08
N CYS A 79 -7.11 14.26 -4.01
CA CYS A 79 -8.23 14.48 -4.90
C CYS A 79 -9.47 14.76 -4.05
N PRO A 80 -10.42 15.59 -4.53
CA PRO A 80 -11.74 15.67 -3.91
C PRO A 80 -12.42 14.29 -3.96
N PRO A 81 -13.51 14.07 -3.19
CA PRO A 81 -14.34 12.88 -3.34
C PRO A 81 -14.67 12.66 -4.82
N SER A 82 -14.22 11.54 -5.37
CA SER A 82 -14.27 11.22 -6.79
C SER A 82 -14.52 9.72 -6.96
N PRO A 83 -15.33 9.30 -7.93
CA PRO A 83 -15.52 7.88 -8.22
C PRO A 83 -14.24 7.22 -8.74
N VAL A 84 -13.30 8.01 -9.26
CA VAL A 84 -11.98 7.55 -9.69
C VAL A 84 -10.91 8.27 -8.89
N MET A 85 -10.06 7.53 -8.19
CA MET A 85 -8.95 8.09 -7.42
C MET A 85 -7.70 7.22 -7.52
N ILE A 86 -6.52 7.86 -7.45
CA ILE A 86 -5.24 7.16 -7.38
C ILE A 86 -4.73 7.22 -5.95
N CYS A 87 -4.53 6.05 -5.32
CA CYS A 87 -3.91 5.92 -4.01
C CYS A 87 -2.73 4.95 -4.12
N LEU A 88 -1.53 5.39 -3.75
CA LEU A 88 -0.30 4.57 -3.80
C LEU A 88 -0.08 3.93 -5.19
N SER A 89 -0.22 4.69 -6.28
CA SER A 89 -0.09 4.19 -7.66
C SER A 89 -1.10 3.11 -8.07
N VAL A 90 -2.20 2.98 -7.33
CA VAL A 90 -3.33 2.12 -7.65
C VAL A 90 -4.53 3.01 -7.88
N GLU A 91 -5.15 2.84 -9.03
CA GLU A 91 -6.39 3.51 -9.37
C GLU A 91 -7.56 2.67 -8.87
N LEU A 92 -8.42 3.30 -8.08
CA LEU A 92 -9.68 2.78 -7.61
C LEU A 92 -10.78 3.47 -8.42
N ASN A 93 -11.59 2.68 -9.10
CA ASN A 93 -12.75 3.15 -9.85
C ASN A 93 -14.01 2.51 -9.26
N THR A 94 -14.86 3.32 -8.61
CA THR A 94 -16.10 2.86 -7.98
C THR A 94 -17.23 2.64 -8.98
N ASP A 95 -17.19 3.28 -10.15
CA ASP A 95 -18.21 3.09 -11.19
C ASP A 95 -18.06 1.73 -11.87
N ALA A 96 -16.82 1.35 -12.18
CA ALA A 96 -16.48 0.03 -12.73
C ALA A 96 -16.25 -1.04 -11.64
N LEU A 97 -16.20 -0.64 -10.37
CA LEU A 97 -15.80 -1.47 -9.23
C LEU A 97 -14.45 -2.17 -9.42
N THR A 98 -13.46 -1.46 -9.97
CA THR A 98 -12.14 -2.03 -10.31
C THR A 98 -10.99 -1.42 -9.52
N LEU A 99 -10.00 -2.26 -9.20
CA LEU A 99 -8.64 -1.85 -8.84
C LEU A 99 -7.71 -2.10 -10.01
N SER A 100 -7.07 -1.04 -10.50
CA SER A 100 -6.12 -1.06 -11.61
C SER A 100 -4.79 -0.41 -11.20
N VAL A 101 -3.71 -0.76 -11.88
CA VAL A 101 -2.43 -0.02 -11.79
C VAL A 101 -2.64 1.35 -12.43
N SER A 102 -2.20 2.42 -11.76
CA SER A 102 -2.35 3.77 -12.31
C SER A 102 -1.64 3.92 -13.66
N PRO A 103 -2.13 4.78 -14.57
CA PRO A 103 -1.58 4.89 -15.93
C PRO A 103 -0.08 5.20 -15.97
N GLY A 104 0.37 6.14 -15.13
CA GLY A 104 1.79 6.49 -15.03
C GLY A 104 2.65 5.30 -14.57
N ARG A 105 2.19 4.58 -13.54
CA ARG A 105 2.90 3.41 -13.04
C ARG A 105 2.91 2.25 -14.03
N LEU A 106 1.83 2.08 -14.78
CA LEU A 106 1.73 1.07 -15.84
C LEU A 106 2.80 1.31 -16.91
N CYS A 107 2.94 2.56 -17.37
CA CYS A 107 3.95 2.94 -18.37
C CYS A 107 5.39 2.69 -17.86
N GLU A 108 5.70 3.11 -16.63
CA GLU A 108 7.01 2.85 -16.00
C GLU A 108 7.34 1.34 -15.95
N LEU A 109 6.35 0.51 -15.62
CA LEU A 109 6.53 -0.93 -15.52
C LEU A 109 6.68 -1.59 -16.89
N GLU A 110 5.95 -1.14 -17.90
CA GLU A 110 6.11 -1.61 -19.28
C GLU A 110 7.52 -1.32 -19.81
N GLN A 111 8.03 -0.11 -19.58
CA GLN A 111 9.40 0.27 -19.95
C GLN A 111 10.44 -0.55 -19.19
N LEU A 112 10.24 -0.74 -17.89
CA LEU A 112 11.13 -1.59 -17.08
C LEU A 112 11.14 -3.02 -17.62
N LEU A 113 9.97 -3.61 -17.87
CA LEU A 113 9.86 -4.98 -18.37
C LEU A 113 10.51 -5.16 -19.75
N GLU A 114 10.44 -4.16 -20.62
CA GLU A 114 11.15 -4.15 -21.91
C GLU A 114 12.67 -4.28 -21.72
N GLN A 115 13.24 -3.50 -20.79
CA GLN A 115 14.67 -3.60 -20.47
C GLN A 115 15.07 -4.97 -19.90
N TRP A 116 14.14 -5.65 -19.23
CA TRP A 116 14.39 -6.95 -18.60
C TRP A 116 14.29 -8.13 -19.57
N ILE A 117 13.55 -8.01 -20.68
CA ILE A 117 13.41 -9.08 -21.68
C ILE A 117 14.77 -9.52 -22.24
N HIS A 118 15.68 -8.58 -22.45
CA HIS A 118 16.98 -8.86 -23.08
C HIS A 118 18.05 -9.36 -22.09
N LYS A 119 17.76 -9.35 -20.78
CA LYS A 119 18.74 -9.73 -19.77
C LYS A 119 18.86 -11.24 -19.66
N ARG A 120 20.10 -11.73 -19.58
CA ARG A 120 20.41 -13.13 -19.23
C ARG A 120 20.88 -13.28 -17.79
N THR A 121 21.46 -12.23 -17.23
CA THR A 121 21.92 -12.16 -15.84
C THR A 121 21.52 -10.82 -15.23
N ALA A 122 21.39 -10.76 -13.92
CA ALA A 122 21.13 -9.52 -13.19
C ALA A 122 21.69 -9.60 -11.77
N ALA A 123 22.12 -8.47 -11.20
CA ALA A 123 22.41 -8.38 -9.78
C ALA A 123 21.17 -8.78 -8.96
N LYS A 124 21.37 -9.52 -7.87
CA LYS A 124 20.28 -9.98 -6.98
C LYS A 124 19.44 -8.80 -6.49
N ALA A 125 20.07 -7.67 -6.13
CA ALA A 125 19.38 -6.44 -5.76
C ALA A 125 18.42 -5.93 -6.84
N ALA A 126 18.84 -5.96 -8.11
CA ALA A 126 18.01 -5.53 -9.23
C ALA A 126 16.80 -6.46 -9.41
N LEU A 127 17.01 -7.77 -9.28
CA LEU A 127 15.93 -8.77 -9.37
C LEU A 127 14.94 -8.64 -8.21
N GLN A 128 15.41 -8.39 -6.98
CA GLN A 128 14.55 -8.09 -5.82
C GLN A 128 13.71 -6.84 -6.08
N SER A 129 14.30 -5.79 -6.63
CA SER A 129 13.60 -4.56 -6.97
C SER A 129 12.53 -4.76 -8.04
N LEU A 130 12.80 -5.58 -9.08
CA LEU A 130 11.79 -5.95 -10.07
C LEU A 130 10.64 -6.70 -9.41
N VAL A 131 10.94 -7.76 -8.67
CA VAL A 131 9.93 -8.61 -8.03
C VAL A 131 9.07 -7.82 -7.04
N GLY A 132 9.67 -6.92 -6.25
CA GLY A 132 8.92 -6.05 -5.34
C GLY A 132 7.91 -5.17 -6.08
N LYS A 133 8.29 -4.61 -7.23
CA LYS A 133 7.39 -3.84 -8.09
C LYS A 133 6.24 -4.70 -8.66
N LEU A 134 6.53 -5.93 -9.10
CA LEU A 134 5.53 -6.86 -9.64
C LEU A 134 4.58 -7.39 -8.57
N ILE A 135 5.08 -7.71 -7.37
CA ILE A 135 4.25 -8.12 -6.22
C ILE A 135 3.27 -7.01 -5.86
N PHE A 136 3.74 -5.76 -5.81
CA PHE A 136 2.91 -4.62 -5.45
C PHE A 136 1.67 -4.49 -6.35
N ILE A 137 1.85 -4.69 -7.66
CA ILE A 137 0.76 -4.59 -8.64
C ILE A 137 -0.02 -5.90 -8.83
N SER A 138 0.41 -7.02 -8.23
CA SER A 138 -0.26 -8.32 -8.38
C SER A 138 -1.71 -8.34 -7.86
N LYS A 139 -2.09 -7.37 -7.02
CA LYS A 139 -3.47 -7.13 -6.59
C LYS A 139 -4.37 -6.52 -7.67
N CYS A 140 -3.76 -5.89 -8.68
CA CYS A 140 -4.43 -5.24 -9.80
C CYS A 140 -4.35 -6.05 -11.09
N VAL A 141 -3.54 -7.12 -11.12
CA VAL A 141 -3.33 -7.94 -12.32
C VAL A 141 -3.78 -9.37 -12.07
N ARG A 142 -4.84 -9.81 -12.77
CA ARG A 142 -5.47 -11.12 -12.54
C ARG A 142 -4.47 -12.28 -12.78
N GLN A 143 -4.55 -13.31 -11.91
CA GLN A 143 -3.72 -14.54 -11.91
C GLN A 143 -2.19 -14.33 -11.97
N SER A 144 -1.69 -13.12 -11.72
CA SER A 144 -0.29 -12.78 -11.97
C SER A 144 0.72 -13.35 -10.96
N ARG A 145 0.26 -13.71 -9.75
CA ARG A 145 1.12 -14.19 -8.65
C ARG A 145 1.88 -15.48 -8.97
N ILE A 146 1.32 -16.34 -9.84
CA ILE A 146 1.96 -17.60 -10.24
C ILE A 146 3.29 -17.35 -10.98
N PHE A 147 3.37 -16.28 -11.76
CA PHE A 147 4.57 -15.89 -12.51
C PHE A 147 5.61 -15.14 -11.65
N ILE A 148 5.29 -14.85 -10.39
CA ILE A 148 6.24 -14.27 -9.42
C ILE A 148 6.93 -15.37 -8.61
N ALA A 149 6.21 -16.45 -8.26
CA ALA A 149 6.69 -17.49 -7.36
C ALA A 149 8.02 -18.10 -7.83
N ARG A 150 8.16 -18.33 -9.14
CA ARG A 150 9.38 -18.88 -9.73
C ARG A 150 10.57 -17.92 -9.68
N ILE A 151 10.32 -16.62 -9.83
CA ILE A 151 11.34 -15.58 -9.67
C ILE A 151 11.77 -15.47 -8.21
N LEU A 152 10.85 -15.62 -7.26
CA LEU A 152 11.16 -15.68 -5.82
C LEU A 152 12.04 -16.89 -5.46
N ILE A 153 11.81 -18.05 -6.07
CA ILE A 153 12.67 -19.23 -5.88
C ILE A 153 14.09 -18.94 -6.41
N LEU A 154 14.21 -18.26 -7.55
CA LEU A 154 15.52 -17.85 -8.08
C LEU A 154 16.26 -16.91 -7.12
N LEU A 155 15.56 -16.00 -6.46
CA LEU A 155 16.12 -15.05 -5.49
C LEU A 155 16.67 -15.71 -4.21
N ARG A 156 16.29 -16.96 -3.91
CA ARG A 156 16.89 -17.73 -2.81
C ARG A 156 18.32 -18.17 -3.13
N LYS A 157 18.73 -18.12 -4.40
CA LYS A 157 20.11 -18.43 -4.82
C LYS A 157 21.01 -17.22 -4.59
N GLY A 158 22.22 -17.48 -4.09
CA GLY A 158 23.26 -16.47 -3.88
C GLY A 158 23.18 -15.79 -2.51
N LEU A 159 24.34 -15.56 -1.91
CA LEU A 159 24.49 -15.03 -0.55
C LEU A 159 24.20 -13.52 -0.48
N PHE A 160 24.86 -12.72 -1.33
CA PHE A 160 24.83 -11.25 -1.24
C PHE A 160 24.09 -10.57 -2.38
N ASN A 161 23.67 -9.32 -2.15
CA ASN A 161 22.83 -8.54 -3.06
C ASN A 161 23.53 -8.07 -4.35
N HIS A 162 24.86 -7.91 -4.32
CA HIS A 162 25.66 -7.51 -5.48
C HIS A 162 26.02 -8.70 -6.39
N HIS A 163 25.81 -9.94 -5.93
CA HIS A 163 26.04 -11.11 -6.77
C HIS A 163 25.09 -11.11 -7.97
N HIS A 164 25.63 -11.43 -9.13
CA HIS A 164 24.83 -11.68 -10.32
C HIS A 164 24.21 -13.07 -10.27
N VAL A 165 22.93 -13.14 -10.63
CA VAL A 165 22.17 -14.38 -10.74
C VAL A 165 21.82 -14.60 -12.22
N ASN A 166 21.99 -15.83 -12.69
CA ASN A 166 21.58 -16.22 -14.03
C ASN A 166 20.06 -16.38 -14.07
N LEU A 167 19.40 -15.67 -14.99
CA LEU A 167 17.97 -15.83 -15.23
C LEU A 167 17.75 -17.15 -15.96
N THR A 168 16.94 -18.03 -15.38
CA THR A 168 16.59 -19.31 -16.01
C THR A 168 15.74 -19.07 -17.25
N ALA A 169 15.69 -20.04 -18.17
CA ALA A 169 14.79 -19.96 -19.33
C ALA A 169 13.34 -19.71 -18.90
N GLU A 170 12.96 -20.36 -17.82
CA GLU A 170 11.67 -20.25 -17.17
C GLU A 170 11.42 -18.86 -16.56
N SER A 171 12.33 -18.28 -15.76
CA SER A 171 12.10 -16.93 -15.22
C SER A 171 12.04 -15.85 -16.33
N ARG A 172 12.71 -16.07 -17.46
CA ARG A 172 12.59 -15.17 -18.63
C ARG A 172 11.23 -15.27 -19.29
N LYS A 173 10.62 -16.46 -19.33
CA LYS A 173 9.23 -16.64 -19.79
C LYS A 173 8.25 -15.93 -18.86
N ASP A 174 8.47 -15.93 -17.53
CA ASP A 174 7.65 -15.14 -16.60
C ASP A 174 7.72 -13.65 -16.91
N ILE A 175 8.93 -13.12 -17.09
CA ILE A 175 9.13 -11.69 -17.41
C ILE A 175 8.45 -11.35 -18.74
N ALA A 176 8.55 -12.22 -19.75
CA ALA A 176 7.87 -12.06 -21.02
C ALA A 176 6.34 -12.10 -20.87
N TRP A 177 5.81 -12.99 -20.01
CA TRP A 177 4.38 -13.02 -19.69
C TRP A 177 3.94 -11.69 -19.08
N TRP A 178 4.67 -11.17 -18.09
CA TRP A 178 4.40 -9.88 -17.49
C TRP A 178 4.39 -8.77 -18.56
N ARG A 179 5.39 -8.72 -19.44
CA ARG A 179 5.43 -7.69 -20.50
C ARG A 179 4.21 -7.76 -21.43
N ARG A 180 3.79 -8.97 -21.80
CA ARG A 180 2.70 -9.20 -22.75
C ARG A 180 1.32 -8.94 -22.15
N PHE A 181 1.11 -9.35 -20.91
CA PHE A 181 -0.21 -9.43 -20.29
C PHE A 181 -0.47 -8.38 -19.23
N LEU A 182 0.55 -7.63 -18.77
CA LEU A 182 0.39 -6.58 -17.75
C LEU A 182 -0.75 -5.62 -18.08
N ARG A 183 -0.79 -5.07 -19.31
CA ARG A 183 -1.86 -4.16 -19.73
C ARG A 183 -3.21 -4.88 -19.90
N ALA A 184 -3.21 -6.05 -20.53
CA ALA A 184 -4.44 -6.79 -20.85
C ALA A 184 -5.17 -7.33 -19.60
N TYR A 185 -4.42 -7.65 -18.54
CA TYR A 185 -4.94 -8.20 -17.29
C TYR A 185 -5.00 -7.15 -16.17
N ASN A 186 -4.70 -5.88 -16.47
CA ASN A 186 -4.82 -4.77 -15.53
C ASN A 186 -6.29 -4.47 -15.25
N GLY A 187 -6.69 -4.51 -13.98
CA GLY A 187 -8.08 -4.36 -13.56
C GLY A 187 -8.63 -5.64 -12.95
N VAL A 188 -8.73 -5.66 -11.62
CA VAL A 188 -9.43 -6.69 -10.86
C VAL A 188 -10.68 -6.08 -10.27
N SER A 189 -11.81 -6.79 -10.37
CA SER A 189 -13.04 -6.36 -9.69
C SER A 189 -12.84 -6.41 -8.18
N ILE A 190 -13.16 -5.32 -7.48
CA ILE A 190 -13.04 -5.20 -6.02
C ILE A 190 -14.10 -6.06 -5.34
N ILE A 191 -15.28 -6.14 -5.95
CA ILE A 191 -16.45 -6.85 -5.45
C ILE A 191 -16.80 -7.90 -6.50
N SER A 192 -16.95 -9.15 -6.08
CA SER A 192 -17.58 -10.16 -6.92
C SER A 192 -19.05 -9.78 -7.05
N THR A 193 -19.43 -9.18 -8.17
CA THR A 193 -20.83 -8.95 -8.54
C THR A 193 -21.47 -10.19 -9.16
N ALA A 194 -20.84 -11.36 -9.03
CA ALA A 194 -21.55 -12.61 -9.23
C ALA A 194 -22.78 -12.54 -8.33
N GLN A 195 -23.97 -12.48 -8.94
CA GLN A 195 -25.21 -12.74 -8.21
C GLN A 195 -24.95 -14.03 -7.46
N TRP A 196 -25.00 -13.98 -6.13
CA TRP A 196 -25.05 -15.20 -5.35
C TRP A 196 -26.34 -15.88 -5.81
N SER A 197 -26.20 -16.88 -6.69
CA SER A 197 -27.31 -17.68 -7.20
C SER A 197 -27.79 -18.55 -6.05
N SER A 198 -28.69 -17.99 -5.25
CA SER A 198 -29.32 -18.60 -4.08
C SER A 198 -28.37 -19.01 -2.94
N PRO A 199 -28.68 -18.69 -1.67
CA PRO A 199 -27.99 -19.28 -0.54
C PRO A 199 -28.45 -20.75 -0.42
N GLY A 200 -27.86 -21.65 -1.21
CA GLY A 200 -28.26 -23.06 -1.26
C GLY A 200 -27.25 -23.99 -1.92
N GLU A 201 -26.44 -23.52 -2.87
CA GLU A 201 -25.46 -24.37 -3.55
C GLU A 201 -24.20 -24.56 -2.68
N VAL A 202 -24.01 -25.76 -2.16
CA VAL A 202 -22.82 -26.15 -1.39
C VAL A 202 -21.72 -26.57 -2.37
N PHE A 203 -20.72 -25.71 -2.56
CA PHE A 203 -19.52 -26.08 -3.30
C PHE A 203 -18.51 -26.76 -2.38
N THR A 204 -18.23 -28.04 -2.64
CA THR A 204 -17.09 -28.75 -2.03
C THR A 204 -15.96 -28.84 -3.04
N THR A 205 -14.78 -28.38 -2.63
CA THR A 205 -13.56 -28.47 -3.43
C THR A 205 -12.54 -29.23 -2.62
N ASP A 206 -11.98 -30.31 -3.17
CA ASP A 206 -10.77 -30.91 -2.64
C ASP A 206 -9.56 -30.50 -3.49
N ALA A 207 -8.41 -30.44 -2.85
CA ALA A 207 -7.14 -30.23 -3.53
C ALA A 207 -6.23 -31.39 -3.12
N CYS A 208 -5.70 -32.11 -4.11
CA CYS A 208 -4.69 -33.13 -3.90
C CYS A 208 -3.39 -32.74 -4.61
N LEU A 209 -2.30 -33.45 -4.31
CA LEU A 209 -0.96 -33.14 -4.83
C LEU A 209 -0.83 -33.24 -6.36
N THR A 210 -1.83 -33.80 -7.05
CA THR A 210 -1.81 -34.05 -8.49
C THR A 210 -2.89 -33.30 -9.29
N GLY A 211 -3.79 -32.53 -8.65
CA GLY A 211 -4.80 -31.75 -9.37
C GLY A 211 -5.85 -31.07 -8.49
N CYS A 212 -6.73 -30.31 -9.14
CA CYS A 212 -7.91 -29.69 -8.54
C CYS A 212 -9.17 -30.14 -9.30
N GLY A 213 -10.19 -30.57 -8.54
CA GLY A 213 -11.52 -30.90 -9.04
C GLY A 213 -12.58 -30.17 -8.22
N GLY A 214 -13.75 -29.96 -8.81
CA GLY A 214 -14.91 -29.42 -8.12
C GLY A 214 -16.16 -30.09 -8.65
N LEU A 215 -17.08 -30.45 -7.74
CA LEU A 215 -18.39 -30.98 -8.08
C LEU A 215 -19.44 -29.97 -7.59
N CYS A 216 -20.37 -29.60 -8.46
CA CYS A 216 -21.58 -28.90 -8.06
C CYS A 216 -22.65 -29.99 -7.85
N GLY A 217 -23.11 -30.16 -6.62
CA GLY A 217 -24.20 -31.08 -6.30
C GLY A 217 -25.55 -30.36 -6.40
N ASP A 218 -26.55 -31.09 -6.90
CA ASP A 218 -27.97 -30.70 -6.82
C ASP A 218 -28.48 -30.78 -5.37
#